data_AF-A0ABD5GHJ2-F1
#
_entry.id   AF-A0ABD5GHJ2-F1
#
_cell.length_a   1.000
_cell.length_b   1.000
_cell.length_c   1.000
_cell.angle_alpha   90.00
_cell.angle_beta   90.00
_cell.angle_gamma   90.00
#
_symmetry.space_group_name_H-M   'P 1'
#
loop_
_entity.id
_entity.type
_entity.pdbx_description
1 polymer ?
#
loop_
_entity_poly.entity_id
_entity_poly.type
_entity_poly.pdbx_seq_one_letter_code
_entity_poly.pdbx_strand_id
1 'polypeptide(L)'
;MAGFSSHEQQRKALGCAAELDPDKYPRRYAAAQARTKKQRTTNSPTQQERYREEREQLLPQLRALAPHYYITEVARRMGVCRKRLGRLAEEHGIQFAGRHGFTKKALSELVAQHQEKHANGNDIAAAVSESG
;
A
#
# COMPACT_ATOMS: atom_id res chain seq x y z
N MET A 1 -2.38 -39.81 16.91
CA MET A 1 -1.06 -39.37 16.43
C MET A 1 -0.46 -38.45 17.47
N ALA A 2 0.68 -38.81 18.06
CA ALA A 2 1.35 -37.97 19.05
C ALA A 2 1.95 -36.74 18.35
N GLY A 3 1.53 -35.53 18.75
CA GLY A 3 2.16 -34.29 18.32
C GLY A 3 3.49 -34.06 19.06
N PHE A 4 4.38 -33.25 18.49
CA PHE A 4 5.62 -32.85 19.15
C PHE A 4 5.31 -31.94 20.35
N SER A 5 5.96 -32.15 21.51
CA SER A 5 5.68 -31.39 22.73
C SER A 5 6.37 -30.02 22.77
N SER A 6 7.33 -29.79 21.88
CA SER A 6 8.04 -28.52 21.74
C SER A 6 8.52 -28.29 20.31
N HIS A 7 8.66 -27.02 19.93
CA HIS A 7 9.22 -26.60 18.65
C HIS A 7 10.67 -27.08 18.45
N GLU A 8 11.47 -27.16 19.53
CA GLU A 8 12.81 -27.75 19.44
C GLU A 8 12.78 -29.25 19.16
N GLN A 9 11.83 -29.97 19.77
CA GLN A 9 11.66 -31.41 19.55
C GLN A 9 11.23 -31.67 18.10
N GLN A 10 10.36 -30.81 17.55
CA GLN A 10 9.98 -30.84 16.15
C GLN A 10 11.18 -30.55 15.23
N ARG A 11 12.05 -29.57 15.56
CA ARG A 11 13.27 -29.28 14.77
C ARG A 11 14.27 -30.43 14.81
N LYS A 12 14.48 -31.08 15.96
CA LYS A 12 15.35 -32.26 16.07
C LYS A 12 14.81 -33.45 15.29
N ALA A 13 13.50 -33.69 15.35
CA ALA A 13 12.87 -34.84 14.69
C ALA A 13 12.68 -34.67 13.17
N LEU A 14 12.36 -33.46 12.70
CA LEU A 14 12.03 -33.18 11.30
C LEU A 14 13.08 -32.35 10.55
N GLY A 15 14.13 -31.89 11.24
CA GLY A 15 15.13 -30.96 10.74
C GLY A 15 14.65 -29.50 10.74
N CYS A 16 15.60 -28.56 10.59
CA CYS A 16 15.28 -27.16 10.34
C CYS A 16 15.06 -26.94 8.83
N ALA A 17 14.10 -26.07 8.44
CA ALA A 17 13.90 -25.72 7.04
C ALA A 17 15.12 -25.04 6.38
N ALA A 18 16.05 -24.50 7.19
CA ALA A 18 17.32 -23.93 6.75
C ALA A 18 18.41 -24.98 6.45
N GLU A 19 18.26 -26.20 6.94
CA GLU A 19 19.21 -27.33 6.78
C GLU A 19 18.57 -28.47 5.98
N LEU A 20 17.65 -28.10 5.07
CA LEU A 20 16.87 -29.08 4.36
C LEU A 20 17.72 -29.72 3.26
N ASP A 21 18.03 -31.00 3.41
CA ASP A 21 18.81 -31.77 2.44
C ASP A 21 18.05 -31.85 1.09
N PRO A 22 18.64 -31.35 -0.01
CA PRO A 22 18.00 -31.32 -1.32
C PRO A 22 17.80 -32.71 -1.91
N ASP A 23 18.65 -33.68 -1.59
CA ASP A 23 18.60 -35.03 -2.15
C ASP A 23 17.57 -35.88 -1.39
N LYS A 24 17.51 -35.71 -0.07
CA LYS A 24 16.56 -36.44 0.78
C LYS A 24 15.12 -35.91 0.68
N TYR A 25 14.95 -34.60 0.47
CA TYR A 25 13.63 -33.96 0.46
C TYR A 25 13.47 -32.89 -0.64
N PRO A 26 13.57 -33.26 -1.93
CA PRO A 26 13.67 -32.31 -3.04
C PRO A 26 12.47 -31.36 -3.15
N ARG A 27 11.24 -31.84 -2.91
CA ARG A 27 10.02 -31.01 -2.95
C ARG A 27 9.99 -29.95 -1.84
N ARG A 28 10.40 -30.31 -0.63
CA ARG A 28 10.42 -29.39 0.52
C ARG A 28 11.54 -28.36 0.34
N TYR A 29 12.68 -28.77 -0.23
CA TYR A 29 13.81 -27.88 -0.52
C TYR A 29 13.43 -26.85 -1.58
N ALA A 30 12.82 -27.28 -2.69
CA ALA A 30 12.33 -26.38 -3.73
C ALA A 30 11.31 -25.36 -3.19
N ALA A 31 10.39 -25.80 -2.33
CA ALA A 31 9.42 -24.90 -1.68
C ALA A 31 10.10 -23.89 -0.74
N ALA A 32 11.11 -24.30 0.02
CA ALA A 32 11.89 -23.40 0.86
C ALA A 32 12.64 -22.35 0.01
N GLN A 33 13.28 -22.77 -1.08
CA GLN A 33 13.98 -21.87 -2.01
C GLN A 33 13.05 -20.90 -2.73
N ALA A 34 11.83 -21.32 -3.09
CA ALA A 34 10.83 -20.42 -3.65
C ALA A 34 10.39 -19.35 -2.64
N ARG A 35 10.23 -19.72 -1.37
CA ARG A 35 9.85 -18.80 -0.28
C ARG A 35 10.96 -17.78 0.01
N THR A 36 12.23 -18.20 0.07
CA THR A 36 13.36 -17.29 0.30
C THR A 36 13.53 -16.30 -0.84
N LYS A 37 13.40 -16.74 -2.11
CA LYS A 37 13.40 -15.85 -3.28
C LYS A 37 12.28 -14.81 -3.22
N LYS A 38 11.06 -15.24 -2.89
CA LYS A 38 9.91 -14.33 -2.75
C LYS A 38 10.12 -13.30 -1.64
N GLN A 39 10.60 -13.73 -0.46
CA GLN A 39 10.91 -12.83 0.65
C GLN A 39 11.97 -11.78 0.28
N ARG A 40 13.01 -12.16 -0.45
CA ARG A 40 14.05 -11.22 -0.96
C ARG A 40 13.45 -10.13 -1.85
N THR A 41 12.48 -10.47 -2.69
CA THR A 41 11.87 -9.50 -3.61
C THR A 41 10.90 -8.54 -2.91
N THR A 42 10.10 -9.03 -1.96
CA THR A 42 9.06 -8.23 -1.28
C THR A 42 9.57 -7.38 -0.11
N ASN A 43 10.72 -7.73 0.46
CA ASN A 43 11.34 -7.01 1.58
C ASN A 43 12.69 -6.39 1.19
N SER A 44 12.92 -6.13 -0.10
CA SER A 44 14.10 -5.38 -0.49
C SER A 44 14.05 -3.98 0.15
N PRO A 45 15.16 -3.47 0.71
CA PRO A 45 15.21 -2.15 1.34
C PRO A 45 14.66 -1.06 0.42
N THR A 46 14.99 -1.16 -0.86
CA THR A 46 14.57 -0.24 -1.93
C THR A 46 13.07 -0.26 -2.16
N GLN A 47 12.40 -1.42 -2.06
CA GLN A 47 10.96 -1.49 -2.19
C GLN A 47 10.26 -0.95 -0.93
N GLN A 48 10.82 -1.19 0.26
CA GLN A 48 10.29 -0.62 1.50
C GLN A 48 10.43 0.90 1.53
N GLU A 49 11.54 1.46 1.06
CA GLU A 49 11.76 2.90 0.91
C GLU A 49 10.74 3.52 -0.05
N ARG A 50 10.57 2.94 -1.25
CA ARG A 50 9.52 3.37 -2.19
C ARG A 50 8.13 3.36 -1.57
N TYR A 51 7.79 2.31 -0.82
CA TYR A 51 6.50 2.23 -0.12
C TYR A 51 6.35 3.31 0.97
N ARG A 52 7.43 3.69 1.65
CA ARG A 52 7.44 4.77 2.65
C ARG A 52 7.26 6.12 1.97
N GLU A 53 8.01 6.39 0.90
CA GLU A 53 7.92 7.64 0.13
C GLU A 53 6.51 7.82 -0.44
N GLU A 54 5.95 6.80 -1.11
CA GLU A 54 4.56 6.84 -1.58
C GLU A 54 3.58 7.09 -0.43
N ARG A 55 3.80 6.46 0.72
CA ARG A 55 2.94 6.64 1.90
C ARG A 55 3.01 8.08 2.41
N GLU A 56 4.19 8.68 2.47
CA GLU A 56 4.37 10.06 2.92
C GLU A 56 3.74 11.07 1.95
N GLN A 57 3.83 10.83 0.64
CA GLN A 57 3.18 11.68 -0.37
C GLN A 57 1.65 11.66 -0.28
N LEU A 58 1.06 10.54 0.15
CA LEU A 58 -0.39 10.40 0.29
C LEU A 58 -0.94 11.10 1.55
N LEU A 59 -0.13 11.28 2.59
CA LEU A 59 -0.60 11.81 3.88
C LEU A 59 -1.11 13.26 3.81
N PRO A 60 -0.43 14.23 3.16
CA PRO A 60 -0.94 15.60 3.02
C PRO A 60 -2.28 15.64 2.29
N GLN A 61 -2.41 14.87 1.21
CA GLN A 61 -3.65 14.79 0.43
C GLN A 61 -4.78 14.17 1.24
N LEU A 62 -4.50 13.10 1.98
CA LEU A 62 -5.46 12.45 2.87
C LEU A 62 -5.95 13.41 3.96
N ARG A 63 -5.03 14.16 4.59
CA ARG A 63 -5.38 15.16 5.63
C ARG A 63 -6.24 16.30 5.08
N ALA A 64 -5.99 16.74 3.85
CA ALA A 64 -6.80 17.78 3.21
C ALA A 64 -8.22 17.28 2.86
N LEU A 65 -8.36 16.01 2.45
CA LEU A 65 -9.64 15.48 1.97
C LEU A 65 -10.51 14.86 3.08
N ALA A 66 -9.90 14.25 4.10
CA ALA A 66 -10.65 13.50 5.11
C ALA A 66 -11.74 14.33 5.84
N PRO A 67 -11.54 15.61 6.20
CA PRO A 67 -12.58 16.41 6.85
C PRO A 67 -13.83 16.64 6.00
N HIS A 68 -13.69 16.60 4.67
CA HIS A 68 -14.74 16.99 3.72
C HIS A 68 -15.43 15.80 3.07
N TYR A 69 -14.77 14.64 3.03
CA TYR A 69 -15.21 13.50 2.24
C TYR A 69 -15.30 12.20 3.05
N TYR A 70 -16.24 11.35 2.64
CA TYR A 70 -16.29 9.97 3.07
C TYR A 70 -15.07 9.20 2.60
N ILE A 71 -14.63 8.21 3.39
CA ILE A 71 -13.51 7.34 3.03
C ILE A 71 -13.66 6.72 1.62
N THR A 72 -14.88 6.44 1.17
CA THR A 72 -15.16 5.92 -0.19
C THR A 72 -14.94 6.95 -1.29
N GLU A 73 -15.28 8.21 -1.04
CA GLU A 73 -15.03 9.33 -1.97
C GLU A 73 -13.53 9.64 -2.04
N VAL A 74 -12.85 9.69 -0.88
CA VAL A 74 -11.41 9.88 -0.81
C VAL A 74 -10.68 8.76 -1.56
N ALA A 75 -11.09 7.50 -1.37
CA ALA A 75 -10.53 6.35 -2.09
C ALA A 75 -10.64 6.50 -3.62
N ARG A 76 -11.80 6.94 -4.13
CA ARG A 76 -11.99 7.18 -5.56
C ARG A 76 -11.11 8.31 -6.09
N ARG A 77 -11.02 9.42 -5.37
CA ARG A 77 -10.24 10.60 -5.78
C ARG A 77 -8.74 10.36 -5.75
N MET A 78 -8.24 9.64 -4.75
CA MET A 78 -6.82 9.34 -4.61
C MET A 78 -6.40 8.11 -5.43
N GLY A 79 -7.33 7.33 -5.97
CA GLY A 79 -7.03 6.05 -6.64
C GLY A 79 -6.47 4.99 -5.68
N VAL A 80 -6.70 5.13 -4.37
CA VAL A 80 -6.14 4.24 -3.33
C VAL A 80 -7.25 3.40 -2.71
N CYS A 81 -6.97 2.12 -2.45
CA CYS A 81 -7.96 1.23 -1.88
C CYS A 81 -8.40 1.67 -0.46
N ARG A 82 -9.71 1.54 -0.17
CA ARG A 82 -10.32 1.94 1.11
C ARG A 82 -9.60 1.34 2.33
N LYS A 83 -9.17 0.08 2.24
CA LYS A 83 -8.47 -0.62 3.33
C LYS A 83 -7.10 -0.01 3.64
N ARG A 84 -6.37 0.44 2.62
CA ARG A 84 -5.08 1.14 2.78
C ARG A 84 -5.29 2.50 3.44
N LEU A 85 -6.29 3.27 2.99
CA LEU A 85 -6.63 4.55 3.61
C LEU A 85 -7.10 4.42 5.05
N GLY A 86 -7.90 3.39 5.36
CA GLY A 86 -8.35 3.12 6.74
C GLY A 86 -7.19 2.90 7.70
N ARG A 87 -6.22 2.04 7.33
CA ARG A 87 -5.01 1.84 8.15
C ARG A 87 -4.19 3.12 8.32
N LEU A 88 -3.99 3.87 7.23
CA LEU A 88 -3.26 5.15 7.29
C LEU A 88 -3.96 6.16 8.20
N ALA A 89 -5.29 6.20 8.16
CA ALA A 89 -6.07 7.07 9.00
C ALA A 89 -6.00 6.67 10.48
N GLU A 90 -6.06 5.37 10.79
CA GLU A 90 -5.88 4.84 12.14
C GLU A 90 -4.47 5.14 12.69
N GLU A 91 -3.43 4.91 11.89
CA GLU A 91 -2.03 5.15 12.26
C GLU A 91 -1.71 6.63 12.53
N HIS A 92 -2.39 7.54 11.82
CA HIS A 92 -2.13 8.98 11.85
C HIS A 92 -3.25 9.81 12.52
N GLY A 93 -4.24 9.14 13.13
CA GLY A 93 -5.36 9.81 13.82
C GLY A 93 -6.27 10.65 12.91
N ILE A 94 -6.36 10.32 11.62
CA ILE A 94 -7.16 11.07 10.64
C ILE A 94 -8.61 10.60 10.70
N GLN A 95 -9.55 11.54 10.85
CA GLN A 95 -10.98 11.25 10.85
C GLN A 95 -11.63 11.68 9.53
N PHE A 96 -12.46 10.81 8.97
CA PHE A 96 -13.24 11.09 7.77
C PHE A 96 -14.58 11.74 8.13
N ALA A 97 -15.14 12.52 7.21
CA ALA A 97 -16.47 13.09 7.36
C ALA A 97 -17.52 12.00 7.65
N GLY A 98 -18.37 12.23 8.66
CA GLY A 98 -19.48 11.35 9.06
C GLY A 98 -20.67 11.42 8.10
N ARG A 99 -21.52 10.38 8.06
CA ARG A 99 -22.57 10.12 7.02
C ARG A 99 -23.58 11.26 6.78
N HIS A 100 -23.55 12.30 7.61
CA HIS A 100 -24.40 13.48 7.57
C HIS A 100 -23.63 14.82 7.38
N GLY A 101 -22.30 14.82 7.28
CA GLY A 101 -21.46 16.00 7.11
C GLY A 101 -21.21 16.44 5.66
N PHE A 102 -21.85 15.78 4.68
CA PHE A 102 -21.66 16.06 3.26
C PHE A 102 -22.51 17.25 2.81
N THR A 103 -21.91 18.43 2.75
CA THR A 103 -22.57 19.59 2.15
C THR A 103 -22.25 19.65 0.66
N LYS A 104 -23.30 19.61 -0.19
CA LYS A 104 -23.17 19.73 -1.66
C LYS A 104 -22.43 21.03 -2.09
N LYS A 105 -22.37 22.04 -1.23
CA LYS A 105 -21.64 23.30 -1.47
C LYS A 105 -20.11 23.13 -1.39
N ALA A 106 -19.60 22.35 -0.43
CA ALA A 106 -18.17 22.04 -0.36
C ALA A 106 -17.71 21.23 -1.58
N LEU A 107 -18.62 20.44 -2.18
CA LEU A 107 -18.38 19.71 -3.41
C LEU A 107 -18.19 20.64 -4.62
N SER A 108 -19.04 21.67 -4.78
CA SER A 108 -18.98 22.56 -5.94
C SER A 108 -17.77 23.50 -5.90
N GLU A 109 -17.44 24.06 -4.74
CA GLU A 109 -16.28 24.96 -4.60
C GLU A 109 -14.95 24.22 -4.82
N LEU A 110 -14.85 22.96 -4.39
CA LEU A 110 -13.62 22.18 -4.51
C LEU A 110 -13.44 21.54 -5.90
N VAL A 111 -14.54 21.28 -6.63
CA VAL A 111 -14.50 20.90 -8.05
C VAL A 111 -14.02 22.08 -8.92
N ALA A 112 -14.47 23.31 -8.62
CA ALA A 112 -14.00 24.51 -9.31
C ALA A 112 -12.47 24.71 -9.14
N GLN A 113 -11.96 24.58 -7.91
CA GLN A 113 -10.51 24.69 -7.63
C GLN A 113 -9.65 23.60 -8.28
N HIS A 114 -10.23 22.43 -8.58
CA HIS A 114 -9.49 21.32 -9.19
C HIS A 114 -9.52 21.38 -10.73
N GLN A 115 -10.57 21.92 -11.35
CA GLN A 115 -10.59 22.15 -12.81
C GLN A 115 -9.51 23.14 -13.24
N GLU A 116 -9.24 24.17 -12.43
CA GLU A 116 -8.18 25.16 -12.71
C GLU A 116 -6.76 24.54 -12.68
N LYS A 117 -6.51 23.55 -11.81
CA LYS A 117 -5.19 22.87 -11.73
C LYS A 117 -4.92 21.92 -12.90
N HIS A 118 -5.96 21.37 -13.54
CA HIS A 118 -5.81 20.51 -14.73
C HIS A 118 -5.86 21.30 -16.05
N ALA A 119 -6.34 22.55 -16.04
CA ALA A 119 -6.20 23.46 -17.18
C ALA A 119 -4.72 23.88 -17.38
N ASN A 120 -4.04 24.27 -16.31
CA ASN A 120 -2.63 24.72 -16.36
C ASN A 120 -1.60 23.59 -16.63
N GLY A 121 -2.00 22.33 -16.52
CA GLY A 121 -1.15 21.18 -16.88
C GLY A 121 -1.13 20.87 -18.37
N ASN A 122 -2.10 21.37 -19.14
CA ASN A 122 -2.22 21.09 -20.56
C ASN A 122 -1.45 22.10 -21.44
N ASP A 123 -1.06 23.26 -20.88
CA ASP A 123 -0.24 24.25 -21.59
C ASP A 123 1.24 23.83 -21.68
N ILE A 124 1.71 22.94 -20.81
CA ILE A 124 3.08 22.39 -20.89
C ILE A 124 3.19 21.34 -22.03
N ALA A 125 2.10 20.61 -22.30
CA ALA A 125 2.09 19.60 -23.38
C ALA A 125 2.05 20.22 -24.78
N ALA A 126 1.46 21.41 -24.93
CA ALA A 126 1.43 22.14 -26.20
C ALA A 126 2.81 22.74 -26.57
N ALA A 127 3.61 23.16 -25.59
CA ALA A 127 4.91 23.78 -25.85
C ALA A 127 6.01 22.78 -26.29
N VAL A 128 5.84 21.48 -26.01
CA VAL A 128 6.85 20.44 -26.35
C VAL A 128 6.64 19.86 -27.76
N SER A 129 5.51 20.12 -28.42
CA SER A 129 5.25 19.60 -29.78
C SER A 129 5.67 20.54 -30.93
N GLU A 130 6.13 21.77 -30.65
CA GLU A 130 6.61 22.71 -31.67
C GLU A 130 8.15 22.80 -31.77
N SER A 131 8.89 21.95 -31.04
CA SER A 131 10.36 21.91 -31.12
C SER A 131 10.89 20.47 -31.03
N GLY A 132 10.76 19.73 -32.12
CA GLY A 132 11.35 18.40 -32.30
C GLY A 132 11.09 17.81 -33.67
#